data_AF-A0AAU6BRY7-F1
#
_entry.id   AF-A0AAU6BRY7-F1
#
_cell.length_a   1.000
_cell.length_b   1.000
_cell.length_c   1.000
_cell.angle_alpha   90.00
_cell.angle_beta   90.00
_cell.angle_gamma   90.00
#
_symmetry.space_group_name_H-M   'P 1'
#
loop_
_entity.id
_entity.type
_entity.pdbx_description
1 polymer ?
#
loop_
_entity_poly.entity_id
_entity_poly.type
_entity_poly.pdbx_seq_one_letter_code
_entity_poly.pdbx_strand_id
1 'polypeptide(L)'
;MDRHLPFDDLSNFRDLGGYPTPDGRRVRPGLLYRADSLGRLSENSENTDDWTRFLDLGIGTVIDLRHPWEIERRGRVPEHASFTYHNLSIEHRPYDQAVLTPDIDPGPYLAERYAEVAEDGTEEIGRALELVAAAAERNTPLVFHCASGKDRTGLLAALVLGLLGVAEETIIEDFTLTELATPALLLAWQTRNGGRSPVWPAWGHAPEAVMRLFLAGLTSRYGSVEGYVTKALSLDATALSTTLRDHLLEQRPTAWPELTYREATEADAAALVRLRDGAALWQLARGIDQWKPGEKDEAHFLRRVREGEVWLAYADETLAGACELWWDDPAAWGPRPPDAGYIHRLMTTPHTAPPGTGRHLLAQAESRITATGRPYARLDCLSSNPRLRAYYESAGYTVVGEQRAKDGGLGNPYAVTLLEKRLGE
;
A
#
# COMPACT_ATOMS: atom_id res chain seq x y z
N MET A 1 7.47 11.55 0.58
CA MET A 1 6.04 11.65 0.29
C MET A 1 5.32 10.41 0.79
N ASP A 2 4.25 10.57 1.57
CA ASP A 2 3.30 9.48 1.83
C ASP A 2 2.34 9.37 0.65
N ARG A 3 2.15 8.17 0.12
CA ARG A 3 1.27 7.93 -1.04
C ARG A 3 -0.19 7.92 -0.62
N HIS A 4 -0.51 7.53 0.61
CA HIS A 4 -1.86 7.63 1.13
C HIS A 4 -2.06 9.03 1.67
N LEU A 5 -2.93 9.78 0.99
CA LEU A 5 -3.24 11.13 1.41
C LEU A 5 -4.37 11.04 2.45
N PRO A 6 -4.19 11.66 3.63
CA PRO A 6 -5.23 11.61 4.65
C PRO A 6 -6.44 12.37 4.11
N PHE A 7 -7.59 11.72 4.18
CA PHE A 7 -8.91 12.31 4.03
C PHE A 7 -9.77 11.65 5.10
N ASP A 8 -10.68 12.38 5.71
CA ASP A 8 -11.55 11.82 6.75
C ASP A 8 -12.77 11.14 6.09
N ASP A 9 -13.28 11.69 4.99
CA ASP A 9 -14.47 11.20 4.29
C ASP A 9 -14.15 10.18 3.18
N LEU A 10 -12.90 10.14 2.73
CA LEU A 10 -12.41 9.21 1.71
C LEU A 10 -11.52 8.14 2.35
N SER A 11 -11.71 6.88 1.97
CA SER A 11 -11.01 5.76 2.61
C SER A 11 -9.89 5.18 1.76
N ASN A 12 -9.86 5.45 0.45
CA ASN A 12 -8.97 4.76 -0.49
C ASN A 12 -8.29 5.71 -1.49
N PHE A 13 -8.02 6.96 -1.07
CA PHE A 13 -7.34 7.98 -1.88
C PHE A 13 -5.81 7.86 -1.76
N ARG A 14 -5.11 7.71 -2.90
CA ARG A 14 -3.65 7.67 -2.93
C ARG A 14 -3.04 8.10 -4.26
N ASP A 15 -1.78 8.54 -4.18
CA ASP A 15 -0.88 8.81 -5.30
C ASP A 15 -0.29 7.49 -5.84
N LEU A 16 -0.26 7.35 -7.17
CA LEU A 16 0.40 6.24 -7.88
C LEU A 16 1.89 6.52 -8.17
N GLY A 17 2.40 7.67 -7.77
CA GLY A 17 3.80 8.06 -7.86
C GLY A 17 4.73 7.29 -6.91
N GLY A 18 6.03 7.40 -7.17
CA GLY A 18 7.09 6.78 -6.38
C GLY A 18 7.43 5.34 -6.79
N TYR A 19 6.56 4.66 -7.53
CA TYR A 19 6.82 3.27 -7.90
C TYR A 19 8.04 3.12 -8.82
N PRO A 20 8.99 2.23 -8.49
CA PRO A 20 10.18 2.01 -9.29
C PRO A 20 9.88 1.27 -10.60
N THR A 21 10.56 1.68 -11.67
CA THR A 21 10.66 0.90 -12.91
C THR A 21 12.02 0.18 -12.98
N PRO A 22 12.15 -0.96 -13.70
CA PRO A 22 13.40 -1.70 -13.82
C PRO A 22 14.56 -0.92 -14.46
N ASP A 23 14.25 0.08 -15.28
CA ASP A 23 15.22 0.95 -15.96
C ASP A 23 15.80 2.06 -15.05
N GLY A 24 15.50 2.04 -13.76
CA GLY A 24 16.04 2.97 -12.77
C GLY A 24 15.24 4.25 -12.59
N ARG A 25 14.19 4.48 -13.39
CA ARG A 25 13.22 5.57 -13.18
C ARG A 25 12.22 5.22 -12.06
N ARG A 26 11.30 6.16 -11.81
CA ARG A 26 10.11 5.96 -10.99
C ARG A 26 8.91 6.70 -11.58
N VAL A 27 7.70 6.28 -11.21
CA VAL A 27 6.48 7.05 -11.48
C VAL A 27 6.57 8.39 -10.77
N ARG A 28 6.30 9.48 -11.51
CA ARG A 28 6.37 10.86 -11.02
C ARG A 28 5.27 11.08 -9.97
N PRO A 29 5.63 11.47 -8.74
CA PRO A 29 4.65 11.84 -7.72
C PRO A 29 3.85 13.09 -8.11
N GLY A 30 2.60 13.15 -7.64
CA GLY A 30 1.76 14.33 -7.76
C GLY A 30 0.95 14.45 -9.06
N LEU A 31 1.04 13.48 -9.97
CA LEU A 31 0.36 13.57 -11.27
C LEU A 31 -0.79 12.58 -11.47
N LEU A 32 -0.76 11.44 -10.80
CA LEU A 32 -1.76 10.40 -11.03
C LEU A 32 -2.25 9.83 -9.70
N TYR A 33 -3.54 10.04 -9.44
CA TYR A 33 -4.20 9.62 -8.22
C TYR A 33 -5.28 8.59 -8.52
N ARG A 34 -5.55 7.74 -7.53
CA ARG A 34 -6.71 6.86 -7.49
C ARG A 34 -7.48 7.04 -6.20
N ALA A 35 -8.80 6.86 -6.25
CA ALA A 35 -9.66 7.08 -5.09
C ALA A 35 -10.88 6.15 -5.04
N ASP A 36 -11.53 6.08 -3.88
CA ASP A 36 -12.93 5.74 -3.75
C ASP A 36 -13.84 6.91 -4.17
N SER A 37 -15.15 6.76 -3.98
CA SER A 37 -16.14 7.72 -4.47
C SER A 37 -15.94 9.12 -3.90
N LEU A 38 -15.59 10.08 -4.77
CA LEU A 38 -15.42 11.50 -4.43
C LEU A 38 -16.73 12.24 -4.11
N GLY A 39 -17.90 11.60 -4.29
CA GLY A 39 -19.21 12.20 -3.98
C GLY A 39 -19.47 12.49 -2.50
N ARG A 40 -18.56 12.10 -1.60
CA ARG A 40 -18.59 12.49 -0.18
C ARG A 40 -17.91 13.83 0.09
N LEU A 41 -17.04 14.29 -0.81
CA LEU A 41 -16.48 15.62 -0.72
C LEU A 41 -17.60 16.65 -0.88
N SER A 42 -17.60 17.67 -0.04
CA SER A 42 -18.61 18.71 -0.06
C SER A 42 -18.04 20.03 0.42
N GLU A 43 -18.42 21.13 -0.23
CA GLU A 43 -18.19 22.49 0.26
C GLU A 43 -18.99 22.80 1.53
N ASN A 44 -20.05 22.01 1.79
CA ASN A 44 -20.98 22.19 2.90
C ASN A 44 -21.00 20.98 3.85
N SER A 45 -20.03 20.06 3.76
CA SER A 45 -19.90 19.03 4.80
C SER A 45 -19.45 19.67 6.11
N GLU A 46 -19.65 18.95 7.21
CA GLU A 46 -19.03 19.30 8.49
C GLU A 46 -17.49 19.36 8.40
N ASN A 47 -16.90 18.82 7.32
CA ASN A 47 -15.47 18.73 7.09
C ASN A 47 -15.01 19.39 5.77
N THR A 48 -14.97 20.73 5.77
CA THR A 48 -14.48 21.54 4.63
C THR A 48 -12.98 21.39 4.35
N ASP A 49 -12.22 20.79 5.26
CA ASP A 49 -10.77 20.60 5.12
C ASP A 49 -10.44 19.56 4.03
N ASP A 50 -11.26 18.51 3.89
CA ASP A 50 -11.10 17.50 2.83
C ASP A 50 -11.32 18.07 1.43
N TRP A 51 -12.29 18.99 1.27
CA TRP A 51 -12.49 19.66 -0.02
C TRP A 51 -11.33 20.58 -0.36
N THR A 52 -10.86 21.37 0.61
CA THR A 52 -9.70 22.25 0.44
C THR A 52 -8.46 21.42 0.08
N ARG A 53 -8.22 20.32 0.80
CA ARG A 53 -7.11 19.39 0.52
C ARG A 53 -7.21 18.81 -0.89
N PHE A 54 -8.40 18.44 -1.36
CA PHE A 54 -8.60 17.97 -2.73
C PHE A 54 -8.27 19.04 -3.78
N LEU A 55 -8.66 20.30 -3.55
CA LEU A 55 -8.34 21.43 -4.43
C LEU A 55 -6.83 21.74 -4.44
N ASP A 56 -6.17 21.66 -3.29
CA ASP A 56 -4.72 21.90 -3.15
C ASP A 56 -3.86 20.89 -3.92
N LEU A 57 -4.40 19.71 -4.25
CA LEU A 57 -3.73 18.74 -5.14
C LEU A 57 -3.61 19.25 -6.59
N GLY A 58 -4.32 20.32 -6.95
CA GLY A 58 -4.26 20.89 -8.30
C GLY A 58 -4.80 19.95 -9.38
N ILE A 59 -5.70 19.03 -9.02
CA ILE A 59 -6.33 18.10 -9.97
C ILE A 59 -7.04 18.90 -11.05
N GLY A 60 -6.69 18.63 -12.31
CA GLY A 60 -7.31 19.24 -13.50
C GLY A 60 -8.21 18.28 -14.28
N THR A 61 -8.21 16.99 -13.95
CA THR A 61 -9.09 16.00 -14.59
C THR A 61 -9.57 14.95 -13.59
N VAL A 62 -10.88 14.71 -13.56
CA VAL A 62 -11.53 13.67 -12.76
C VAL A 62 -12.18 12.66 -13.69
N ILE A 63 -11.83 11.38 -13.56
CA ILE A 63 -12.48 10.28 -14.27
C ILE A 63 -13.30 9.45 -13.27
N ASP A 64 -14.62 9.51 -13.39
CA ASP A 64 -15.55 8.69 -12.62
C ASP A 64 -15.95 7.45 -13.41
N LEU A 65 -15.51 6.28 -12.93
CA LEU A 65 -15.74 4.98 -13.56
C LEU A 65 -17.07 4.33 -13.15
N ARG A 66 -17.89 5.05 -12.36
CA ARG A 66 -19.16 4.54 -11.86
C ARG A 66 -20.25 4.58 -12.92
N HIS A 67 -21.23 3.70 -12.75
CA HIS A 67 -22.46 3.77 -13.53
C HIS A 67 -23.26 5.04 -13.20
N PRO A 68 -24.03 5.59 -14.15
CA PRO A 68 -24.91 6.73 -13.89
C PRO A 68 -25.85 6.53 -12.69
N TRP A 69 -26.38 5.32 -12.48
CA TRP A 69 -27.25 5.02 -11.34
C TRP A 69 -26.51 5.02 -9.99
N GLU A 70 -25.22 4.68 -9.97
CA GLU A 70 -24.39 4.82 -8.76
C GLU A 70 -24.20 6.29 -8.43
N ILE A 71 -23.96 7.13 -9.46
CA ILE A 71 -23.79 8.58 -9.32
C ILE A 71 -25.08 9.24 -8.85
N GLU A 72 -26.22 8.92 -9.45
CA GLU A 72 -27.53 9.42 -9.03
C GLU A 72 -27.82 9.11 -7.57
N ARG A 73 -27.48 7.89 -7.13
CA ARG A 73 -27.72 7.44 -5.76
C ARG A 73 -26.72 7.99 -4.73
N ARG A 74 -25.48 8.28 -5.14
CA ARG A 74 -24.35 8.53 -4.21
C ARG A 74 -23.72 9.92 -4.37
N GLY A 75 -24.14 10.69 -5.35
CA GLY A 75 -23.50 11.94 -5.73
C GLY A 75 -22.20 11.72 -6.51
N ARG A 76 -21.82 12.75 -7.28
CA ARG A 76 -20.47 12.91 -7.86
C ARG A 76 -19.70 13.95 -7.06
N VAL A 77 -18.41 14.06 -7.35
CA VAL A 77 -17.57 15.19 -6.87
C VAL A 77 -18.29 16.54 -7.13
N PRO A 78 -18.22 17.51 -6.20
CA PRO A 78 -18.76 18.84 -6.42
C PRO A 78 -18.26 19.46 -7.73
N GLU A 79 -19.11 20.23 -8.40
CA GLU A 79 -18.70 20.92 -9.63
C GLU A 79 -17.77 22.08 -9.30
N HIS A 80 -16.63 22.15 -9.98
CA HIS A 80 -15.65 23.20 -9.75
C HIS A 80 -14.89 23.53 -11.03
N ALA A 81 -14.50 24.80 -11.20
CA ALA A 81 -13.86 25.28 -12.43
C ALA A 81 -12.41 24.80 -12.63
N SER A 82 -11.77 24.25 -11.58
CA SER A 82 -10.36 23.83 -11.63
C SER A 82 -10.14 22.50 -12.35
N PHE A 83 -11.18 21.70 -12.60
CA PHE A 83 -11.05 20.41 -13.28
C PHE A 83 -12.16 20.13 -14.28
N THR A 84 -11.85 19.27 -15.25
CA THR A 84 -12.85 18.67 -16.13
C THR A 84 -13.29 17.31 -15.59
N TYR A 85 -14.61 17.09 -15.51
CA TYR A 85 -15.21 15.83 -15.06
C TYR A 85 -15.59 14.96 -16.27
N HIS A 86 -15.16 13.69 -16.25
CA HIS A 86 -15.53 12.68 -17.23
C HIS A 86 -16.18 11.49 -16.53
N ASN A 87 -17.42 11.14 -16.89
CA ASN A 87 -17.99 9.86 -16.50
C ASN A 87 -17.72 8.83 -17.61
N LEU A 88 -16.80 7.92 -17.35
CA LEU A 88 -16.47 6.79 -18.24
C LEU A 88 -16.94 5.52 -17.56
N SER A 89 -18.23 5.23 -17.71
CA SER A 89 -18.90 4.12 -17.03
C SER A 89 -18.40 2.79 -17.58
N ILE A 90 -17.32 2.26 -17.00
CA ILE A 90 -16.81 0.94 -17.39
C ILE A 90 -17.87 -0.11 -17.07
N GLU A 91 -18.46 -0.64 -18.14
CA GLU A 91 -19.48 -1.69 -18.08
C GLU A 91 -18.90 -2.91 -17.36
N HIS A 92 -19.70 -3.47 -16.46
CA HIS A 92 -19.39 -4.74 -15.83
C HIS A 92 -20.68 -5.51 -15.66
N ARG A 93 -20.61 -6.81 -15.91
CA ARG A 93 -21.75 -7.70 -15.71
C ARG A 93 -22.26 -7.55 -14.28
N PRO A 94 -23.58 -7.43 -14.04
CA PRO A 94 -24.08 -7.19 -12.69
C PRO A 94 -23.73 -8.34 -11.74
N TYR A 95 -23.09 -8.02 -10.61
CA TYR A 95 -22.92 -8.95 -9.50
C TYR A 95 -22.97 -8.19 -8.17
N ASP A 96 -23.56 -8.80 -7.15
CA ASP A 96 -23.58 -8.24 -5.80
C ASP A 96 -22.65 -9.05 -4.89
N GLN A 97 -21.49 -8.47 -4.57
CA GLN A 97 -20.51 -9.10 -3.68
C GLN A 97 -21.11 -9.37 -2.28
N ALA A 98 -22.09 -8.59 -1.83
CA ALA A 98 -22.59 -8.69 -0.47
C ALA A 98 -23.47 -9.93 -0.22
N VAL A 99 -23.94 -10.59 -1.29
CA VAL A 99 -24.79 -11.79 -1.21
C VAL A 99 -24.03 -13.08 -1.56
N LEU A 100 -22.75 -12.99 -1.89
CA LEU A 100 -21.91 -14.17 -2.18
C LEU A 100 -21.74 -15.02 -0.92
N THR A 101 -21.53 -16.33 -1.13
CA THR A 101 -21.43 -17.29 -0.04
C THR A 101 -19.98 -17.42 0.45
N PRO A 102 -19.76 -17.78 1.74
CA PRO A 102 -18.40 -17.86 2.32
C PRO A 102 -17.45 -18.86 1.66
N ASP A 103 -17.96 -19.85 0.94
CA ASP A 103 -17.18 -20.87 0.22
C ASP A 103 -16.57 -20.36 -1.10
N ILE A 104 -16.98 -19.18 -1.57
CA ILE A 104 -16.41 -18.55 -2.76
C ILE A 104 -15.05 -17.92 -2.41
N ASP A 105 -13.99 -18.48 -2.98
CA ASP A 105 -12.64 -17.91 -2.91
C ASP A 105 -12.57 -16.57 -3.68
N PRO A 106 -12.25 -15.45 -3.01
CA PRO A 106 -12.17 -14.14 -3.65
C PRO A 106 -11.14 -14.04 -4.77
N GLY A 107 -10.03 -14.77 -4.71
CA GLY A 107 -8.94 -14.66 -5.68
C GLY A 107 -9.40 -15.00 -7.10
N PRO A 108 -9.70 -16.28 -7.39
CA PRO A 108 -10.19 -16.70 -8.70
C PRO A 108 -11.49 -16.01 -9.11
N TYR A 109 -12.44 -15.87 -8.18
CA TYR A 109 -13.75 -15.31 -8.47
C TYR A 109 -13.67 -13.84 -8.94
N LEU A 110 -12.94 -12.99 -8.22
CA LEU A 110 -12.81 -11.58 -8.62
C LEU A 110 -11.89 -11.43 -9.83
N ALA A 111 -10.86 -12.26 -9.99
CA ALA A 111 -10.00 -12.22 -11.18
C ALA A 111 -10.79 -12.49 -12.47
N GLU A 112 -11.77 -13.41 -12.42
CA GLU A 112 -12.69 -13.64 -13.54
C GLU A 112 -13.53 -12.39 -13.84
N ARG A 113 -14.09 -11.72 -12.81
CA ARG A 113 -14.81 -10.45 -13.00
C ARG A 113 -13.94 -9.34 -13.58
N TYR A 114 -12.65 -9.27 -13.22
CA TYR A 114 -11.72 -8.30 -13.81
C TYR A 114 -11.48 -8.61 -15.28
N ALA A 115 -11.37 -9.90 -15.64
CA ALA A 115 -11.26 -10.30 -17.03
C ALA A 115 -12.51 -9.93 -17.84
N GLU A 116 -13.72 -10.16 -17.30
CA GLU A 116 -14.96 -9.73 -17.94
C GLU A 116 -15.00 -8.21 -18.15
N VAL A 117 -14.58 -7.42 -17.16
CA VAL A 117 -14.50 -5.96 -17.28
C VAL A 117 -13.51 -5.54 -18.37
N ALA A 118 -12.36 -6.20 -18.48
CA ALA A 118 -11.39 -5.92 -19.54
C ALA A 118 -11.91 -6.34 -20.93
N GLU A 119 -12.77 -7.34 -21.02
CA GLU A 119 -13.36 -7.79 -22.28
C GLU A 119 -14.54 -6.91 -22.71
N ASP A 120 -15.41 -6.53 -21.76
CA ASP A 120 -16.66 -5.83 -22.06
C ASP A 120 -16.46 -4.29 -22.10
N GLY A 121 -15.58 -3.72 -21.26
CA GLY A 121 -15.39 -2.27 -21.10
C GLY A 121 -14.30 -1.63 -21.97
N THR A 122 -14.02 -2.20 -23.15
CA THR A 122 -12.87 -1.79 -23.97
C THR A 122 -12.92 -0.33 -24.42
N GLU A 123 -14.09 0.20 -24.77
CA GLU A 123 -14.26 1.60 -25.21
C GLU A 123 -13.90 2.58 -24.08
N GLU A 124 -14.48 2.39 -22.89
CA GLU A 124 -14.27 3.26 -21.74
C GLU A 124 -12.86 3.14 -21.18
N ILE A 125 -12.28 1.93 -21.17
CA ILE A 125 -10.89 1.71 -20.77
C ILE A 125 -9.95 2.43 -21.75
N GLY A 126 -10.15 2.27 -23.06
CA GLY A 126 -9.37 2.96 -24.08
C GLY A 126 -9.43 4.47 -23.89
N ARG A 127 -10.64 5.01 -23.74
CA ARG A 127 -10.84 6.44 -23.53
C ARG A 127 -10.20 6.95 -22.24
N ALA A 128 -10.25 6.17 -21.16
CA ALA A 128 -9.61 6.53 -19.90
C ALA A 128 -8.10 6.61 -20.05
N LEU A 129 -7.47 5.65 -20.74
CA LEU A 129 -6.03 5.65 -21.02
C LEU A 129 -5.60 6.85 -21.87
N GLU A 130 -6.38 7.23 -22.88
CA GLU A 130 -6.14 8.44 -23.68
C GLU A 130 -6.21 9.70 -22.82
N LEU A 131 -7.18 9.81 -21.91
CA LEU A 131 -7.29 10.95 -21.00
C LEU A 131 -6.10 11.02 -20.02
N VAL A 132 -5.64 9.88 -19.52
CA VAL A 132 -4.43 9.80 -18.68
C VAL A 132 -3.22 10.29 -19.46
N ALA A 133 -3.03 9.84 -20.70
CA ALA A 133 -1.93 10.29 -21.55
C ALA A 133 -2.00 11.79 -21.85
N ALA A 134 -3.19 12.29 -22.22
CA ALA A 134 -3.38 13.70 -22.51
C ALA A 134 -3.17 14.60 -21.28
N ALA A 135 -3.57 14.15 -20.08
CA ALA A 135 -3.28 14.85 -18.83
C ALA A 135 -1.78 14.86 -18.50
N ALA A 136 -1.09 13.74 -18.74
CA ALA A 136 0.35 13.61 -18.57
C ALA A 136 1.13 14.56 -19.49
N GLU A 137 0.77 14.64 -20.78
CA GLU A 137 1.38 15.58 -21.74
C GLU A 137 1.26 17.04 -21.30
N ARG A 138 0.12 17.40 -20.70
CA ARG A 138 -0.12 18.73 -20.13
C ARG A 138 0.47 18.92 -18.73
N ASN A 139 1.14 17.90 -18.18
CA ASN A 139 1.63 17.86 -16.80
C ASN A 139 0.55 18.31 -15.79
N THR A 140 -0.68 17.84 -16.00
CA THR A 140 -1.86 18.18 -15.21
C THR A 140 -2.23 16.99 -14.32
N PRO A 141 -2.34 17.17 -12.99
CA PRO A 141 -2.74 16.07 -12.11
C PRO A 141 -4.13 15.54 -12.42
N LEU A 142 -4.27 14.22 -12.40
CA LEU A 142 -5.51 13.50 -12.71
C LEU A 142 -5.85 12.51 -11.59
N VAL A 143 -7.13 12.41 -11.26
CA VAL A 143 -7.66 11.35 -10.41
C VAL A 143 -8.68 10.49 -11.16
N PHE A 144 -8.60 9.18 -11.00
CA PHE A 144 -9.66 8.27 -11.43
C PHE A 144 -10.21 7.47 -10.25
N HIS A 145 -11.52 7.25 -10.22
CA HIS A 145 -12.18 6.62 -9.09
C HIS A 145 -13.38 5.77 -9.49
N CYS A 146 -13.83 4.91 -8.58
CA CYS A 146 -15.10 4.19 -8.70
C CYS A 146 -15.88 4.31 -7.38
N ALA A 147 -16.66 3.30 -6.98
CA ALA A 147 -17.38 3.31 -5.71
C ALA A 147 -16.45 3.16 -4.50
N SER A 148 -15.62 2.12 -4.48
CA SER A 148 -14.68 1.78 -3.39
C SER A 148 -13.22 2.03 -3.75
N GLY A 149 -12.94 2.44 -4.99
CA GLY A 149 -11.57 2.57 -5.48
C GLY A 149 -10.83 1.23 -5.64
N LYS A 150 -11.56 0.10 -5.59
CA LYS A 150 -10.99 -1.25 -5.66
C LYS A 150 -10.99 -1.82 -7.07
N ASP A 151 -12.17 -2.09 -7.62
CA ASP A 151 -12.31 -2.98 -8.80
C ASP A 151 -11.99 -2.29 -10.13
N ARG A 152 -12.92 -1.48 -10.65
CA ARG A 152 -12.71 -0.71 -11.90
C ARG A 152 -11.47 0.20 -11.81
N THR A 153 -11.26 0.83 -10.67
CA THR A 153 -10.08 1.65 -10.38
C THR A 153 -8.80 0.81 -10.34
N GLY A 154 -8.81 -0.36 -9.72
CA GLY A 154 -7.64 -1.24 -9.64
C GLY A 154 -7.23 -1.80 -10.99
N LEU A 155 -8.21 -2.15 -11.82
CA LEU A 155 -7.98 -2.57 -13.20
C LEU A 155 -7.32 -1.44 -14.00
N LEU A 156 -7.86 -0.22 -13.99
CA LEU A 156 -7.27 0.91 -14.72
C LEU A 156 -5.88 1.26 -14.19
N ALA A 157 -5.67 1.26 -12.87
CA ALA A 157 -4.35 1.46 -12.26
C ALA A 157 -3.34 0.40 -12.73
N ALA A 158 -3.74 -0.87 -12.78
CA ALA A 158 -2.87 -1.95 -13.25
C ALA A 158 -2.47 -1.79 -14.72
N LEU A 159 -3.40 -1.37 -15.58
CA LEU A 159 -3.11 -1.09 -17.00
C LEU A 159 -2.14 0.08 -17.16
N VAL A 160 -2.37 1.19 -16.45
CA VAL A 160 -1.48 2.37 -16.52
C VAL A 160 -0.09 2.03 -16.00
N LEU A 161 0.03 1.38 -14.84
CA LEU A 161 1.32 0.97 -14.28
C LEU A 161 2.05 -0.05 -15.17
N GLY A 162 1.31 -0.96 -15.81
CA GLY A 162 1.85 -1.90 -16.80
C GLY A 162 2.42 -1.19 -18.03
N LEU A 163 1.73 -0.18 -18.57
CA LEU A 163 2.23 0.66 -19.68
C LEU A 163 3.46 1.46 -19.27
N LEU A 164 3.53 1.93 -18.02
CA LEU A 164 4.72 2.57 -17.45
C LEU A 164 5.91 1.61 -17.26
N GLY A 165 5.70 0.30 -17.39
CA GLY A 165 6.75 -0.70 -17.20
C GLY A 165 7.07 -0.98 -15.73
N VAL A 166 6.13 -0.69 -14.82
CA VAL A 166 6.25 -1.05 -13.41
C VAL A 166 6.16 -2.58 -13.27
N ALA A 167 6.98 -3.17 -12.40
CA ALA A 167 7.02 -4.61 -12.19
C ALA A 167 5.69 -5.15 -11.64
N GLU A 168 5.32 -6.38 -12.04
CA GLU A 168 4.06 -7.01 -11.67
C GLU A 168 3.84 -7.06 -10.16
N GLU A 169 4.88 -7.39 -9.38
CA GLU A 169 4.78 -7.46 -7.91
C GLU A 169 4.44 -6.11 -7.29
N THR A 170 4.88 -5.01 -7.91
CA THR A 170 4.55 -3.65 -7.46
C THR A 170 3.12 -3.25 -7.87
N ILE A 171 2.62 -3.74 -9.00
CA ILE A 171 1.22 -3.54 -9.42
C ILE A 171 0.28 -4.29 -8.47
N ILE A 172 0.62 -5.54 -8.14
CA ILE A 172 -0.11 -6.36 -7.16
C ILE A 172 -0.09 -5.67 -5.80
N GLU A 173 1.08 -5.20 -5.36
CA GLU A 173 1.21 -4.43 -4.12
C GLU A 173 0.26 -3.22 -4.10
N ASP A 174 0.25 -2.38 -5.15
CA ASP A 174 -0.64 -1.22 -5.25
C ASP A 174 -2.11 -1.58 -5.07
N PHE A 175 -2.52 -2.69 -5.69
CA PHE A 175 -3.87 -3.21 -5.58
C PHE A 175 -4.19 -3.61 -4.14
N THR A 176 -3.30 -4.36 -3.49
CA THR A 176 -3.50 -4.84 -2.12
C THR A 176 -3.54 -3.73 -1.07
N LEU A 177 -2.98 -2.54 -1.35
CA LEU A 177 -3.10 -1.38 -0.44
C LEU A 177 -4.56 -0.99 -0.15
N THR A 178 -5.51 -1.41 -0.98
CA THR A 178 -6.95 -1.23 -0.68
C THR A 178 -7.43 -2.00 0.55
N GLU A 179 -6.71 -3.03 1.02
CA GLU A 179 -6.98 -3.69 2.31
C GLU A 179 -6.96 -2.71 3.49
N LEU A 180 -6.15 -1.65 3.43
CA LEU A 180 -6.10 -0.60 4.46
C LEU A 180 -7.42 0.19 4.55
N ALA A 181 -8.18 0.24 3.46
CA ALA A 181 -9.48 0.93 3.39
C ALA A 181 -10.65 0.01 3.78
N THR A 182 -10.46 -1.31 3.78
CA THR A 182 -11.54 -2.31 3.95
C THR A 182 -12.33 -2.12 5.25
N PRO A 183 -11.73 -1.87 6.43
CA PRO A 183 -12.49 -1.62 7.65
C PRO A 183 -13.46 -0.44 7.54
N ALA A 184 -13.02 0.68 6.97
CA ALA A 184 -13.84 1.88 6.78
C ALA A 184 -14.94 1.65 5.72
N LEU A 185 -14.62 0.93 4.63
CA LEU A 185 -15.61 0.54 3.61
C LEU A 185 -16.69 -0.37 4.19
N LEU A 186 -16.30 -1.34 5.03
CA LEU A 186 -17.22 -2.28 5.68
C LEU A 186 -18.14 -1.53 6.66
N LEU A 187 -17.58 -0.67 7.51
CA LEU A 187 -18.36 0.15 8.44
C LEU A 187 -19.36 1.03 7.67
N ALA A 188 -18.91 1.71 6.61
CA ALA A 188 -19.79 2.53 5.79
C ALA A 188 -20.91 1.69 5.14
N TRP A 189 -20.62 0.45 4.72
CA TRP A 189 -21.64 -0.47 4.22
C TRP A 189 -22.63 -0.89 5.30
N GLN A 190 -22.16 -1.28 6.49
CA GLN A 190 -23.01 -1.69 7.61
C GLN A 190 -23.97 -0.56 8.02
N THR A 191 -23.46 0.66 8.18
CA THR A 191 -24.26 1.85 8.50
C THR A 191 -25.40 2.07 7.50
N ARG A 192 -25.13 1.91 6.20
CA ARG A 192 -26.13 2.06 5.13
C ARG A 192 -27.16 0.92 5.08
N ASN A 193 -26.84 -0.22 5.66
CA ASN A 193 -27.66 -1.43 5.62
C ASN A 193 -28.22 -1.78 7.01
N GLY A 194 -28.43 -0.78 7.86
CA GLY A 194 -29.08 -0.95 9.18
C GLY A 194 -28.26 -1.80 10.15
N GLY A 195 -26.93 -1.73 10.08
CA GLY A 195 -26.01 -2.49 10.92
C GLY A 195 -25.81 -3.96 10.51
N ARG A 196 -26.40 -4.39 9.39
CA ARG A 196 -26.15 -5.73 8.83
C ARG A 196 -24.71 -5.84 8.34
N SER A 197 -24.16 -7.05 8.32
CA SER A 197 -22.90 -7.38 7.65
C SER A 197 -23.15 -8.05 6.28
N PRO A 198 -22.21 -7.92 5.32
CA PRO A 198 -22.24 -8.70 4.09
C PRO A 198 -22.25 -10.20 4.39
N VAL A 199 -22.92 -11.00 3.55
CA VAL A 199 -22.91 -12.46 3.66
C VAL A 199 -21.52 -13.01 3.36
N TRP A 200 -20.84 -12.40 2.39
CA TRP A 200 -19.51 -12.78 1.98
C TRP A 200 -18.44 -12.14 2.89
N PRO A 201 -17.63 -12.92 3.61
CA PRO A 201 -16.60 -12.36 4.49
C PRO A 201 -15.53 -11.59 3.74
N ALA A 202 -15.28 -11.92 2.47
CA ALA A 202 -14.29 -11.24 1.63
C ALA A 202 -14.82 -9.93 1.00
N TRP A 203 -16.03 -9.48 1.37
CA TRP A 203 -16.57 -8.21 0.89
C TRP A 203 -15.61 -7.06 1.22
N GLY A 204 -15.28 -6.24 0.22
CA GLY A 204 -14.37 -5.11 0.39
C GLY A 204 -12.88 -5.45 0.46
N HIS A 205 -12.50 -6.73 0.59
CA HIS A 205 -11.10 -7.18 0.57
C HIS A 205 -10.52 -7.16 -0.86
N ALA A 206 -9.20 -6.98 -0.94
CA ALA A 206 -8.39 -6.87 -2.15
C ALA A 206 -7.18 -7.84 -2.09
N PRO A 207 -7.40 -9.16 -2.02
CA PRO A 207 -6.30 -10.11 -1.86
C PRO A 207 -5.42 -10.16 -3.11
N GLU A 208 -4.11 -10.33 -2.93
CA GLU A 208 -3.13 -10.29 -4.02
C GLU A 208 -3.44 -11.24 -5.19
N ALA A 209 -4.07 -12.38 -4.90
CA ALA A 209 -4.43 -13.39 -5.88
C ALA A 209 -5.34 -12.84 -6.98
N VAL A 210 -6.21 -11.87 -6.69
CA VAL A 210 -7.10 -11.24 -7.68
C VAL A 210 -6.29 -10.60 -8.80
N MET A 211 -5.37 -9.69 -8.42
CA MET A 211 -4.56 -8.95 -9.38
C MET A 211 -3.53 -9.85 -10.06
N ARG A 212 -2.94 -10.79 -9.32
CA ARG A 212 -1.99 -11.76 -9.87
C ARG A 212 -2.62 -12.62 -10.96
N LEU A 213 -3.79 -13.21 -10.69
CA LEU A 213 -4.50 -14.04 -11.67
C LEU A 213 -5.01 -13.22 -12.86
N PHE A 214 -5.46 -11.98 -12.63
CA PHE A 214 -5.85 -11.08 -13.71
C PHE A 214 -4.68 -10.75 -14.65
N LEU A 215 -3.53 -10.34 -14.12
CA LEU A 215 -2.33 -10.01 -14.91
C LEU A 215 -1.77 -11.25 -15.64
N ALA A 216 -1.77 -12.42 -14.99
CA ALA A 216 -1.44 -13.68 -15.64
C ALA A 216 -2.41 -14.00 -16.78
N GLY A 217 -3.72 -13.78 -16.58
CA GLY A 217 -4.75 -13.96 -17.60
C GLY A 217 -4.61 -13.00 -18.78
N LEU A 218 -4.25 -11.73 -18.55
CA LEU A 218 -3.94 -10.77 -19.61
C LEU A 218 -2.71 -11.21 -20.40
N THR A 219 -1.64 -11.60 -19.71
CA THR A 219 -0.40 -12.08 -20.34
C THR A 219 -0.66 -13.33 -21.18
N SER A 220 -1.42 -14.30 -20.66
CA SER A 220 -1.75 -15.52 -21.40
C SER A 220 -2.57 -15.26 -22.66
N ARG A 221 -3.52 -14.30 -22.63
CA ARG A 221 -4.41 -14.01 -23.76
C ARG A 221 -3.78 -13.07 -24.78
N TYR A 222 -3.09 -12.04 -24.32
CA TYR A 222 -2.65 -10.93 -25.15
C TYR A 222 -1.13 -10.81 -25.28
N GLY A 223 -0.37 -11.49 -24.42
CA GLY A 223 1.09 -11.49 -24.37
C GLY A 223 1.68 -10.49 -23.38
N SER A 224 0.98 -9.37 -23.14
CA SER A 224 1.35 -8.33 -22.18
C SER A 224 0.19 -7.33 -22.03
N VAL A 225 0.32 -6.35 -21.13
CA VAL A 225 -0.58 -5.20 -21.05
C VAL A 225 -0.58 -4.40 -22.37
N GLU A 226 0.58 -4.16 -22.97
CA GLU A 226 0.67 -3.53 -24.30
C GLU A 226 -0.02 -4.36 -25.39
N GLY A 227 0.08 -5.70 -25.29
CA GLY A 227 -0.63 -6.62 -26.15
C GLY A 227 -2.15 -6.49 -26.03
N TYR A 228 -2.68 -6.30 -24.80
CA TYR A 228 -4.10 -6.05 -24.57
C TYR A 228 -4.54 -4.71 -25.18
N VAL A 229 -3.78 -3.64 -24.95
CA VAL A 229 -4.04 -2.31 -25.54
C VAL A 229 -4.08 -2.38 -27.07
N THR A 230 -3.16 -3.12 -27.68
CA THR A 230 -3.12 -3.26 -29.14
C THR A 230 -4.27 -4.11 -29.68
N LYS A 231 -4.50 -5.28 -29.08
CA LYS A 231 -5.39 -6.31 -29.67
C LYS A 231 -6.85 -6.15 -29.27
N ALA A 232 -7.12 -5.76 -28.02
CA ALA A 232 -8.47 -5.62 -27.50
C ALA A 232 -8.98 -4.17 -27.63
N LEU A 233 -8.14 -3.18 -27.26
CA LEU A 233 -8.55 -1.77 -27.33
C LEU A 233 -8.36 -1.15 -28.72
N SER A 234 -7.66 -1.85 -29.63
CA SER A 234 -7.32 -1.34 -30.97
C SER A 234 -6.57 0.01 -30.95
N LEU A 235 -5.77 0.25 -29.91
CA LEU A 235 -4.96 1.46 -29.74
C LEU A 235 -3.47 1.17 -30.04
N ASP A 236 -2.71 2.19 -30.41
CA ASP A 236 -1.26 2.08 -30.53
C ASP A 236 -0.62 2.07 -29.13
N ALA A 237 -0.39 0.86 -28.61
CA ALA A 237 0.23 0.67 -27.31
C ALA A 237 1.66 1.23 -27.24
N THR A 238 2.40 1.25 -28.34
CA THR A 238 3.79 1.75 -28.35
C THR A 238 3.79 3.27 -28.20
N ALA A 239 2.94 3.95 -28.97
CA ALA A 239 2.78 5.40 -28.85
C ALA A 239 2.28 5.77 -27.45
N LEU A 240 1.25 5.09 -26.95
CA LEU A 240 0.68 5.35 -25.63
C LEU A 240 1.70 5.12 -24.51
N SER A 241 2.39 3.98 -24.50
CA SER A 241 3.46 3.69 -23.53
C SER A 241 4.58 4.74 -23.59
N THR A 242 4.95 5.19 -24.80
CA THR A 242 6.00 6.22 -24.96
C THR A 242 5.56 7.53 -24.32
N THR A 243 4.37 8.04 -24.68
CA THR A 243 3.82 9.26 -24.08
C THR A 243 3.74 9.16 -22.56
N LEU A 244 3.18 8.06 -22.03
CA LEU A 244 3.06 7.87 -20.59
C LEU A 244 4.44 7.83 -19.91
N ARG A 245 5.42 7.11 -20.48
CA ARG A 245 6.77 7.01 -19.90
C ARG A 245 7.55 8.31 -19.96
N ASP A 246 7.36 9.12 -21.00
CA ASP A 246 8.06 10.41 -21.15
C ASP A 246 7.55 11.46 -20.15
N HIS A 247 6.25 11.41 -19.84
CA HIS A 247 5.60 12.42 -19.01
C HIS A 247 5.36 12.00 -17.55
N LEU A 248 5.13 10.72 -17.28
CA LEU A 248 4.85 10.20 -15.93
C LEU A 248 6.01 9.43 -15.30
N LEU A 249 7.14 9.25 -15.98
CA LEU A 249 8.36 8.78 -15.31
C LEU A 249 9.34 9.92 -15.07
N GLU A 250 10.13 9.78 -14.02
CA GLU A 250 11.25 10.65 -13.71
C GLU A 250 12.44 9.84 -13.19
N GLN A 251 13.62 10.45 -13.21
CA GLN A 251 14.79 9.86 -12.59
C GLN A 251 14.59 9.77 -11.08
N ARG A 252 15.10 8.70 -10.47
CA ARG A 252 15.10 8.61 -9.01
C ARG A 252 16.04 9.68 -8.44
N PRO A 253 15.68 10.33 -7.32
CA PRO A 253 16.55 11.24 -6.61
C PRO A 253 17.83 10.54 -6.21
N THR A 254 18.94 11.18 -6.54
CA THR A 254 20.27 10.78 -6.07
C THR A 254 20.59 11.38 -4.71
N ALA A 255 19.83 12.39 -4.28
CA ALA A 255 19.89 13.00 -2.96
C ALA A 255 18.55 12.78 -2.24
N TRP A 256 18.64 12.46 -0.96
CA TRP A 256 17.49 12.27 -0.08
C TRP A 256 17.67 13.15 1.16
N PRO A 257 16.57 13.63 1.77
CA PRO A 257 16.64 14.34 3.03
C PRO A 257 17.34 13.49 4.10
N GLU A 258 18.06 14.14 5.00
CA GLU A 258 18.59 13.46 6.18
C GLU A 258 17.44 12.92 7.02
N LEU A 259 17.65 11.71 7.56
CA LEU A 259 16.67 11.10 8.44
C LEU A 259 16.75 11.75 9.81
N THR A 260 15.61 12.25 10.27
CA THR A 260 15.41 12.68 11.65
C THR A 260 14.65 11.61 12.43
N TYR A 261 14.85 11.59 13.75
CA TYR A 261 14.28 10.56 14.62
C TYR A 261 13.60 11.20 15.81
N ARG A 262 12.48 10.62 16.20
CA ARG A 262 11.82 10.93 17.48
C ARG A 262 11.16 9.69 18.04
N GLU A 263 10.94 9.72 19.34
CA GLU A 263 10.08 8.74 19.99
C GLU A 263 8.62 8.95 19.54
N ALA A 264 7.91 7.85 19.36
CA ALA A 264 6.50 7.84 19.05
C ALA A 264 5.68 8.24 20.28
N THR A 265 4.55 8.90 20.03
CA THR A 265 3.55 9.26 21.03
C THR A 265 2.28 8.46 20.79
N GLU A 266 1.31 8.55 21.70
CA GLU A 266 0.02 7.86 21.52
C GLU A 266 -0.71 8.31 20.24
N ALA A 267 -0.47 9.55 19.79
CA ALA A 267 -1.02 10.08 18.54
C ALA A 267 -0.49 9.36 17.28
N ASP A 268 0.63 8.63 17.40
CA ASP A 268 1.26 7.93 16.27
C ASP A 268 0.72 6.50 16.06
N ALA A 269 -0.17 6.01 16.93
CA ALA A 269 -0.65 4.63 16.89
C ALA A 269 -1.25 4.23 15.52
N ALA A 270 -2.12 5.09 14.95
CA ALA A 270 -2.72 4.85 13.65
C ALA A 270 -1.68 4.83 12.51
N ALA A 271 -0.64 5.69 12.59
CA ALA A 271 0.44 5.72 11.61
C ALA A 271 1.31 4.46 11.68
N LEU A 272 1.58 3.97 12.89
CA LEU A 272 2.31 2.72 13.11
C LEU A 272 1.55 1.49 12.58
N VAL A 273 0.23 1.43 12.79
CA VAL A 273 -0.62 0.38 12.19
C VAL A 273 -0.51 0.42 10.66
N ARG A 274 -0.70 1.60 10.04
CA ARG A 274 -0.60 1.75 8.58
C ARG A 274 0.77 1.37 8.05
N LEU A 275 1.85 1.80 8.71
CA LEU A 275 3.22 1.46 8.32
C LEU A 275 3.44 -0.06 8.36
N ARG A 276 2.98 -0.71 9.42
CA ARG A 276 3.11 -2.16 9.58
C ARG A 276 2.29 -2.92 8.55
N ASP A 277 1.03 -2.56 8.38
CA ASP A 277 0.12 -3.25 7.47
C ASP A 277 0.53 -3.02 6.01
N GLY A 278 1.00 -1.82 5.66
CA GLY A 278 1.63 -1.56 4.37
C GLY A 278 2.86 -2.44 4.12
N ALA A 279 3.72 -2.61 5.12
CA ALA A 279 4.86 -3.53 5.03
C ALA A 279 4.43 -5.00 4.92
N ALA A 280 3.34 -5.41 5.57
CA ALA A 280 2.78 -6.75 5.45
C ALA A 280 2.21 -7.01 4.04
N LEU A 281 1.47 -6.04 3.47
CA LEU A 281 0.94 -6.13 2.11
C LEU A 281 2.07 -6.19 1.07
N TRP A 282 3.13 -5.41 1.26
CA TRP A 282 4.34 -5.47 0.44
C TRP A 282 5.00 -6.86 0.44
N GLN A 283 5.03 -7.52 1.61
CA GLN A 283 5.56 -8.88 1.78
C GLN A 283 4.68 -9.90 1.07
N LEU A 284 3.36 -9.84 1.28
CA LEU A 284 2.39 -10.74 0.67
C LEU A 284 2.46 -10.69 -0.86
N ALA A 285 2.49 -9.48 -1.46
CA ALA A 285 2.63 -9.30 -2.91
C ALA A 285 3.87 -9.98 -3.53
N ARG A 286 4.86 -10.34 -2.70
CA ARG A 286 6.12 -11.01 -3.07
C ARG A 286 6.19 -12.46 -2.56
N GLY A 287 5.08 -13.02 -2.08
CA GLY A 287 4.99 -14.38 -1.56
C GLY A 287 5.74 -14.58 -0.23
N ILE A 288 6.02 -13.50 0.51
CA ILE A 288 6.67 -13.57 1.81
C ILE A 288 5.58 -13.66 2.89
N ASP A 289 5.39 -14.85 3.45
CA ASP A 289 4.44 -15.06 4.54
C ASP A 289 5.10 -14.84 5.90
N GLN A 290 5.09 -13.60 6.38
CA GLN A 290 5.71 -13.20 7.64
C GLN A 290 4.79 -12.35 8.52
N TRP A 291 4.23 -11.27 7.99
CA TRP A 291 3.25 -10.44 8.68
C TRP A 291 1.90 -10.50 7.99
N LYS A 292 0.83 -10.42 8.78
CA LYS A 292 -0.54 -10.27 8.25
C LYS A 292 -1.06 -8.85 8.53
N PRO A 293 -1.72 -8.20 7.56
CA PRO A 293 -2.47 -6.96 7.79
C PRO A 293 -3.51 -7.15 8.90
N GLY A 294 -3.71 -6.14 9.75
CA GLY A 294 -4.67 -6.20 10.86
C GLY A 294 -4.27 -7.08 12.05
N GLU A 295 -3.10 -7.74 12.02
CA GLU A 295 -2.62 -8.57 13.14
C GLU A 295 -2.30 -7.74 14.40
N LYS A 296 -1.90 -6.48 14.21
CA LYS A 296 -1.58 -5.53 15.28
C LYS A 296 -2.39 -4.24 15.06
N ASP A 297 -3.24 -3.93 16.02
CA ASP A 297 -4.12 -2.76 16.01
C ASP A 297 -3.49 -1.58 16.78
N GLU A 298 -4.24 -0.48 16.86
CA GLU A 298 -3.81 0.70 17.62
C GLU A 298 -3.61 0.39 19.10
N ALA A 299 -4.42 -0.50 19.69
CA ALA A 299 -4.28 -0.90 21.09
C ALA A 299 -2.93 -1.61 21.35
N HIS A 300 -2.42 -2.36 20.38
CA HIS A 300 -1.06 -2.91 20.44
C HIS A 300 -0.01 -1.80 20.51
N PHE A 301 -0.03 -0.85 19.58
CA PHE A 301 0.99 0.20 19.49
C PHE A 301 0.89 1.22 20.64
N LEU A 302 -0.31 1.56 21.10
CA LEU A 302 -0.52 2.39 22.30
C LEU A 302 0.15 1.76 23.52
N ARG A 303 0.01 0.46 23.71
CA ARG A 303 0.69 -0.26 24.80
C ARG A 303 2.21 -0.21 24.63
N ARG A 304 2.71 -0.39 23.41
CA ARG A 304 4.16 -0.34 23.14
C ARG A 304 4.77 1.03 23.35
N VAL A 305 4.05 2.09 23.01
CA VAL A 305 4.45 3.48 23.30
C VAL A 305 4.42 3.78 24.80
N ARG A 306 3.49 3.22 25.56
CA ARG A 306 3.40 3.42 27.02
C ARG A 306 4.44 2.63 27.81
N GLU A 307 4.74 1.41 27.40
CA GLU A 307 5.53 0.43 28.16
C GLU A 307 6.97 0.28 27.67
N GLY A 308 7.30 0.80 26.48
CA GLY A 308 8.62 0.65 25.86
C GLY A 308 8.99 1.84 24.98
N GLU A 309 10.03 1.67 24.18
CA GLU A 309 10.49 2.70 23.25
C GLU A 309 10.10 2.33 21.83
N VAL A 310 9.35 3.22 21.16
CA VAL A 310 9.05 3.10 19.74
C VAL A 310 9.63 4.32 19.05
N TRP A 311 10.50 4.11 18.07
CA TRP A 311 11.21 5.18 17.37
C TRP A 311 10.69 5.30 15.95
N LEU A 312 10.43 6.53 15.54
CA LEU A 312 10.01 6.89 14.18
C LEU A 312 11.17 7.57 13.47
N ALA A 313 11.36 7.27 12.19
CA ALA A 313 12.26 7.97 11.29
C ALA A 313 11.47 8.76 10.26
N TYR A 314 11.86 10.00 10.06
CA TYR A 314 11.25 10.92 9.11
C TYR A 314 12.28 11.41 8.09
N ALA A 315 11.86 11.49 6.82
CA ALA A 315 12.56 12.23 5.79
C ALA A 315 11.75 13.50 5.51
N ASP A 316 12.26 14.65 5.96
CA ASP A 316 11.50 15.87 6.15
C ASP A 316 10.23 15.62 7.00
N GLU A 317 9.04 15.85 6.44
CA GLU A 317 7.76 15.63 7.11
C GLU A 317 7.15 14.25 6.82
N THR A 318 7.80 13.44 5.97
CA THR A 318 7.28 12.11 5.59
C THR A 318 7.80 11.03 6.53
N LEU A 319 6.91 10.22 7.09
CA LEU A 319 7.28 9.01 7.83
C LEU A 319 8.00 8.01 6.90
N ALA A 320 9.28 7.77 7.17
CA ALA A 320 10.14 6.88 6.39
C ALA A 320 10.21 5.47 6.99
N GLY A 321 10.03 5.33 8.30
CA GLY A 321 10.04 4.03 8.96
C GLY A 321 9.92 4.13 10.47
N ALA A 322 9.97 2.98 11.12
CA ALA A 322 9.92 2.87 12.58
C ALA A 322 10.60 1.59 13.08
N CYS A 323 10.97 1.57 14.35
CA CYS A 323 11.37 0.35 15.05
C CYS A 323 10.89 0.38 16.51
N GLU A 324 10.73 -0.79 17.10
CA GLU A 324 10.56 -0.93 18.54
C GLU A 324 11.89 -1.33 19.17
N LEU A 325 12.21 -0.70 20.31
CA LEU A 325 13.37 -1.04 21.11
C LEU A 325 12.90 -1.52 22.48
N TRP A 326 13.21 -2.77 22.79
CA TRP A 326 12.85 -3.43 24.04
C TRP A 326 14.09 -3.64 24.90
N TRP A 327 13.86 -3.76 26.22
CA TRP A 327 14.92 -3.93 27.21
C TRP A 327 14.96 -5.33 27.83
N ASP A 328 13.96 -6.16 27.55
CA ASP A 328 13.98 -7.61 27.68
C ASP A 328 13.18 -8.25 26.54
N ASP A 329 13.46 -9.53 26.26
CA ASP A 329 12.62 -10.38 25.41
C ASP A 329 12.75 -11.85 25.81
N PRO A 330 12.22 -12.25 26.99
CA PRO A 330 12.28 -13.63 27.45
C PRO A 330 11.43 -14.56 26.58
N ALA A 331 10.48 -14.00 25.80
CA ALA A 331 9.63 -14.77 24.91
C ALA A 331 10.45 -15.41 23.81
N ALA A 332 11.38 -14.68 23.18
CA ALA A 332 12.27 -15.25 22.16
C ALA A 332 13.61 -15.74 22.69
N TRP A 333 14.24 -14.99 23.59
CA TRP A 333 15.63 -15.22 24.02
C TRP A 333 15.80 -16.02 25.31
N GLY A 334 14.68 -16.32 25.98
CA GLY A 334 14.69 -16.84 27.34
C GLY A 334 15.26 -15.83 28.35
N PRO A 335 15.45 -16.23 29.63
CA PRO A 335 16.06 -15.36 30.63
C PRO A 335 17.50 -14.98 30.23
N ARG A 336 17.79 -13.68 30.20
CA ARG A 336 19.11 -13.13 29.86
C ARG A 336 19.53 -12.06 30.88
N PRO A 337 20.84 -11.82 31.04
CA PRO A 337 21.31 -10.63 31.76
C PRO A 337 20.77 -9.34 31.11
N PRO A 338 20.63 -8.23 31.86
CA PRO A 338 20.20 -6.94 31.32
C PRO A 338 21.33 -6.24 30.54
N ASP A 339 21.99 -6.96 29.64
CA ASP A 339 23.20 -6.56 28.91
C ASP A 339 22.95 -6.20 27.44
N ALA A 340 21.70 -6.27 26.99
CA ALA A 340 21.34 -6.04 25.59
C ALA A 340 20.06 -5.24 25.42
N GLY A 341 19.94 -4.45 24.36
CA GLY A 341 18.64 -4.01 23.85
C GLY A 341 18.17 -4.91 22.70
N TYR A 342 16.87 -5.04 22.54
CA TYR A 342 16.24 -5.93 21.56
C TYR A 342 15.47 -5.10 20.53
N ILE A 343 15.87 -5.20 19.27
CA ILE A 343 15.30 -4.42 18.17
C ILE A 343 14.24 -5.26 17.49
N HIS A 344 12.98 -4.81 17.56
CA HIS A 344 11.85 -5.49 16.95
C HIS A 344 11.14 -4.59 15.94
N ARG A 345 10.42 -5.23 15.01
CA ARG A 345 9.55 -4.57 14.02
C ARG A 345 10.25 -3.38 13.35
N LEU A 346 11.43 -3.65 12.80
CA LEU A 346 12.08 -2.72 11.88
C LEU A 346 11.22 -2.61 10.61
N MET A 347 10.59 -1.46 10.41
CA MET A 347 9.63 -1.19 9.35
C MET A 347 10.09 0.03 8.54
N THR A 348 9.92 -0.01 7.22
CA THR A 348 10.19 1.11 6.32
C THR A 348 9.04 1.28 5.35
N THR A 349 8.71 2.52 5.02
CA THR A 349 7.66 2.82 4.03
C THR A 349 8.15 2.43 2.63
N PRO A 350 7.53 1.44 1.96
CA PRO A 350 8.01 0.98 0.66
C PRO A 350 7.95 2.07 -0.42
N HIS A 351 8.98 2.09 -1.28
CA HIS A 351 9.13 2.96 -2.46
C HIS A 351 9.32 4.46 -2.18
N THR A 352 8.98 4.96 -1.00
CA THR A 352 9.06 6.39 -0.66
C THR A 352 10.06 6.74 0.42
N ALA A 353 10.47 5.76 1.24
CA ALA A 353 11.56 5.96 2.19
C ALA A 353 12.91 6.10 1.44
N PRO A 354 13.82 6.96 1.95
CA PRO A 354 15.19 6.99 1.45
C PRO A 354 15.84 5.60 1.40
N PRO A 355 16.63 5.27 0.36
CA PRO A 355 17.40 4.05 0.33
C PRO A 355 18.27 3.92 1.58
N GLY A 356 18.22 2.75 2.23
CA GLY A 356 18.99 2.50 3.45
C GLY A 356 18.30 2.94 4.75
N THR A 357 17.07 3.47 4.75
CA THR A 357 16.35 3.84 5.99
C THR A 357 16.37 2.73 7.05
N GLY A 358 16.21 1.46 6.65
CA GLY A 358 16.30 0.34 7.59
C GLY A 358 17.66 0.21 8.28
N ARG A 359 18.76 0.53 7.59
CA ARG A 359 20.12 0.52 8.18
C ARG A 359 20.31 1.66 9.15
N HIS A 360 19.80 2.82 8.79
CA HIS A 360 19.85 4.01 9.61
C HIS A 360 19.03 3.86 10.90
N LEU A 361 17.82 3.31 10.82
CA LEU A 361 17.01 2.93 11.99
C LEU A 361 17.73 1.91 12.88
N LEU A 362 18.37 0.90 12.28
CA LEU A 362 19.14 -0.09 13.03
C LEU A 362 20.32 0.57 13.77
N ALA A 363 21.10 1.41 13.10
CA ALA A 363 22.22 2.14 13.70
C ALA A 363 21.76 3.13 14.78
N GLN A 364 20.61 3.78 14.60
CA GLN A 364 20.02 4.66 15.61
C GLN A 364 19.66 3.86 16.88
N ALA A 365 19.03 2.69 16.73
CA ALA A 365 18.70 1.82 17.85
C ALA A 365 19.97 1.30 18.55
N GLU A 366 20.99 0.88 17.79
CA GLU A 366 22.30 0.51 18.32
C GLU A 366 22.96 1.64 19.13
N SER A 367 22.91 2.89 18.63
CA SER A 367 23.40 4.07 19.33
C SER A 367 22.62 4.32 20.63
N ARG A 368 21.29 4.17 20.60
CA ARG A 368 20.43 4.29 21.79
C ARG A 368 20.77 3.23 22.84
N ILE A 369 20.99 1.98 22.44
CA ILE A 369 21.40 0.89 23.33
C ILE A 369 22.77 1.19 23.94
N THR A 370 23.75 1.62 23.13
CA THR A 370 25.10 1.98 23.59
C THR A 370 25.05 3.07 24.65
N ALA A 371 24.19 4.08 24.47
CA ALA A 371 24.01 5.17 25.44
C ALA A 371 23.46 4.70 26.80
N THR A 372 22.87 3.50 26.89
CA THR A 372 22.46 2.90 28.18
C THR A 372 23.56 2.09 28.86
N GLY A 373 24.75 1.98 28.23
CA GLY A 373 25.86 1.17 28.73
C GLY A 373 25.73 -0.33 28.46
N ARG A 374 24.75 -0.76 27.65
CA ARG A 374 24.54 -2.16 27.28
C ARG A 374 25.48 -2.55 26.13
N PRO A 375 26.30 -3.61 26.27
CA PRO A 375 27.29 -3.99 25.26
C PRO A 375 26.71 -4.73 24.03
N TYR A 376 25.43 -5.10 24.02
CA TYR A 376 24.87 -5.90 22.92
C TYR A 376 23.58 -5.31 22.34
N ALA A 377 23.44 -5.41 21.01
CA ALA A 377 22.15 -5.34 20.34
C ALA A 377 21.72 -6.74 19.91
N ARG A 378 20.47 -7.09 20.17
CA ARG A 378 19.85 -8.36 19.81
C ARG A 378 18.64 -8.13 18.93
N LEU A 379 18.38 -9.07 18.02
CA LEU A 379 17.17 -9.08 17.20
C LEU A 379 16.87 -10.50 16.73
N ASP A 380 15.66 -10.71 16.25
CA ASP A 380 15.24 -11.97 15.64
C ASP A 380 14.68 -11.76 14.23
N CYS A 381 14.74 -12.81 13.42
CA CYS A 381 14.07 -12.85 12.13
C CYS A 381 13.53 -14.26 11.85
N LEU A 382 12.49 -14.37 11.03
CA LEU A 382 11.99 -15.67 10.60
C LEU A 382 13.10 -16.52 9.98
N SER A 383 13.24 -17.76 10.44
CA SER A 383 14.25 -18.70 9.92
C SER A 383 14.04 -19.01 8.43
N SER A 384 12.81 -18.87 7.93
CA SER A 384 12.45 -19.05 6.51
C SER A 384 12.79 -17.84 5.62
N ASN A 385 13.30 -16.73 6.17
CA ASN A 385 13.61 -15.51 5.42
C ASN A 385 15.14 -15.28 5.28
N PRO A 386 15.82 -15.98 4.35
CA PRO A 386 17.27 -15.90 4.21
C PRO A 386 17.76 -14.51 3.77
N ARG A 387 16.91 -13.73 3.08
CA ARG A 387 17.25 -12.36 2.67
C ARG A 387 17.35 -11.43 3.88
N LEU A 388 16.40 -11.51 4.80
CA LEU A 388 16.41 -10.71 6.02
C LEU A 388 17.57 -11.11 6.95
N ARG A 389 17.88 -12.41 7.02
CA ARG A 389 19.08 -12.90 7.72
C ARG A 389 20.36 -12.30 7.13
N ALA A 390 20.57 -12.43 5.82
CA ALA A 390 21.76 -11.89 5.15
C ALA A 390 21.85 -10.37 5.31
N TYR A 391 20.70 -9.67 5.32
CA TYR A 391 20.64 -8.25 5.66
C TYR A 391 21.21 -7.99 7.06
N TYR A 392 20.76 -8.68 8.11
CA TYR A 392 21.30 -8.46 9.46
C TYR A 392 22.76 -8.87 9.61
N GLU A 393 23.18 -9.99 9.01
CA GLU A 393 24.58 -10.42 9.01
C GLU A 393 25.50 -9.37 8.39
N SER A 394 25.08 -8.73 7.30
CA SER A 394 25.86 -7.64 6.70
C SER A 394 25.79 -6.31 7.47
N ALA A 395 25.01 -6.21 8.56
CA ALA A 395 25.10 -5.13 9.56
C ALA A 395 26.09 -5.42 10.69
N GLY A 396 26.73 -6.60 10.67
CA GLY A 396 27.62 -7.06 11.74
C GLY A 396 26.93 -7.87 12.83
N TYR A 397 25.68 -8.31 12.62
CA TYR A 397 25.04 -9.27 13.51
C TYR A 397 25.53 -10.69 13.22
N THR A 398 25.61 -11.50 14.27
CA THR A 398 26.00 -12.91 14.18
C THR A 398 24.87 -13.79 14.68
N VAL A 399 24.66 -14.93 14.03
CA VAL A 399 23.66 -15.91 14.49
C VAL A 399 24.17 -16.59 15.76
N VAL A 400 23.39 -16.50 16.83
CA VAL A 400 23.73 -17.06 18.15
C VAL A 400 22.76 -18.15 18.60
N GLY A 401 21.68 -18.37 17.85
CA GLY A 401 20.77 -19.46 18.12
C GLY A 401 19.56 -19.48 17.19
N GLU A 402 18.68 -20.43 17.45
CA GLU A 402 17.38 -20.54 16.81
C GLU A 402 16.37 -20.84 17.91
N GLN A 403 15.27 -20.11 17.93
CA GLN A 403 14.10 -20.48 18.72
C GLN A 403 13.15 -21.25 17.82
N ARG A 404 12.94 -22.52 18.14
CA ARG A 404 11.93 -23.36 17.50
C ARG A 404 10.59 -23.13 18.18
N ALA A 405 9.51 -23.15 17.40
CA ALA A 405 8.15 -23.02 17.93
C ALA A 405 7.94 -24.03 19.08
N LYS A 406 7.34 -23.56 20.19
CA LYS A 406 6.91 -24.47 21.25
C LYS A 406 5.62 -25.15 20.80
N ASP A 407 5.67 -26.47 20.63
CA ASP A 407 4.48 -27.30 20.53
C ASP A 407 3.69 -27.17 21.86
N GLY A 408 2.67 -26.29 21.91
CA GLY A 408 1.68 -26.35 23.00
C GLY A 408 1.23 -25.05 23.69
N GLY A 409 1.28 -23.86 23.08
CA GLY A 409 0.51 -22.74 23.65
C GLY A 409 0.62 -21.43 22.90
N LEU A 410 -0.53 -20.90 22.45
CA LEU A 410 -0.93 -19.53 22.04
C LEU A 410 0.11 -18.55 21.41
N GLY A 411 1.33 -18.96 21.11
CA GLY A 411 2.39 -18.22 20.43
C GLY A 411 2.48 -18.63 18.97
N ASN A 412 2.96 -17.71 18.14
CA ASN A 412 3.06 -17.84 16.69
C ASN A 412 3.92 -19.07 16.30
N PRO A 413 3.50 -19.94 15.36
CA PRO A 413 4.11 -21.25 15.11
C PRO A 413 5.45 -21.22 14.33
N TYR A 414 6.08 -20.06 14.23
CA TYR A 414 7.24 -19.88 13.35
C TYR A 414 8.56 -19.95 14.11
N ALA A 415 9.53 -20.66 13.53
CA ALA A 415 10.91 -20.64 14.02
C ALA A 415 11.59 -19.31 13.68
N VAL A 416 12.32 -18.76 14.63
CA VAL A 416 13.10 -17.52 14.46
C VAL A 416 14.58 -17.77 14.70
N THR A 417 15.41 -17.16 13.86
CA THR A 417 16.85 -17.08 14.04
C THR A 417 17.16 -15.93 14.98
N LEU A 418 17.96 -16.18 16.01
CA LEU A 418 18.38 -15.19 17.00
C LEU A 418 19.75 -14.63 16.60
N LEU A 419 19.87 -13.31 16.50
CA LEU A 419 21.09 -12.64 16.10
C LEU A 419 21.54 -11.59 17.12
N GLU A 420 22.86 -11.50 17.33
CA GLU A 420 23.49 -10.58 18.28
C GLU A 420 24.66 -9.83 17.64
N LYS A 421 24.82 -8.56 18.03
CA LYS A 421 25.94 -7.70 17.67
C LYS A 421 26.51 -7.06 18.93
N ARG A 422 27.84 -7.08 19.06
CA ARG A 422 28.54 -6.33 20.11
C ARG A 422 28.65 -4.86 19.71
N LEU A 423 28.41 -3.97 20.67
CA LEU A 423 28.41 -2.52 20.51
C LEU A 423 29.64 -1.92 21.20
N GLY A 424 30.18 -0.83 20.64
CA GLY A 424 31.28 -0.07 21.24
C GLY A 424 32.70 -0.60 20.98
N GLU A 425 32.89 -1.39 19.91
CA GLU A 425 34.22 -1.68 19.35
C GLU A 425 34.67 -0.62 18.34
#